data_AF-A0A843JHR0-F1
#
_entry.id   AF-A0A843JHR0-F1
#
_cell.length_a   1.000
_cell.length_b   1.000
_cell.length_c   1.000
_cell.angle_alpha   90.00
_cell.angle_beta   90.00
_cell.angle_gamma   90.00
#
_symmetry.space_group_name_H-M   'P 1'
#
loop_
_entity.id
_entity.type
_entity.pdbx_description
1 polymer ?
#
loop_
_entity_poly.entity_id
_entity_poly.type
_entity_poly.pdbx_seq_one_letter_code
_entity_poly.pdbx_strand_id
1 'polypeptide(L)'
;ISERIDEFDGFVFGAPVYYSGPAGQITAWMDRFFYSNGGRFDGKVAASVVNARRGGNSASFERLNQYYLMNCMIVPGSQYWNMTHGNRPEESEQDLEGLQTMRTLGRNIAWILKCIEAGKKAGIEHPQREPVKRTNFIR
;
A
#
# COMPACT_ATOMS: atom_id res chain seq x y z
N ILE A 1 -7.98 -14.29 5.00
CA ILE A 1 -6.75 -13.45 4.98
C ILE A 1 -6.37 -13.03 6.39
N SER A 2 -7.28 -12.48 7.21
CA SER A 2 -6.98 -12.01 8.57
C SER A 2 -6.23 -13.01 9.47
N GLU A 3 -6.62 -14.28 9.48
CA GLU A 3 -5.95 -15.31 10.30
C GLU A 3 -4.49 -15.55 9.88
N ARG A 4 -4.17 -15.28 8.61
CA ARG A 4 -2.90 -15.61 7.97
C ARG A 4 -1.99 -14.39 7.76
N ILE A 5 -2.32 -13.23 8.34
CA ILE A 5 -1.56 -11.97 8.13
C ILE A 5 -0.06 -12.15 8.40
N ASP A 6 0.27 -12.95 9.41
CA ASP A 6 1.65 -13.15 9.84
C ASP A 6 2.48 -13.96 8.83
N GLU A 7 1.83 -14.70 7.91
CA GLU A 7 2.47 -15.43 6.82
C GLU A 7 2.94 -14.53 5.66
N PHE A 8 2.47 -13.27 5.61
CA PHE A 8 2.76 -12.37 4.49
C PHE A 8 3.73 -11.26 4.91
N ASP A 9 4.80 -11.04 4.14
CA ASP A 9 5.73 -9.92 4.38
C ASP A 9 5.26 -8.59 3.78
N GLY A 10 4.23 -8.62 2.93
CA GLY A 10 3.65 -7.41 2.37
C GLY A 10 2.37 -7.62 1.57
N PHE A 11 1.75 -6.52 1.19
CA PHE A 11 0.44 -6.47 0.54
C PHE A 11 0.42 -5.46 -0.61
N VAL A 12 -0.30 -5.79 -1.70
CA VAL A 12 -0.57 -4.85 -2.79
C VAL A 12 -2.07 -4.76 -2.98
N PHE A 13 -2.61 -3.54 -2.93
CA PHE A 13 -4.05 -3.28 -3.04
C PHE A 13 -4.33 -2.50 -4.33
N GLY A 14 -5.13 -3.09 -5.22
CA GLY A 14 -5.52 -2.50 -6.50
C GLY A 14 -6.95 -1.98 -6.48
N ALA A 15 -7.20 -0.77 -6.97
CA ALA A 15 -8.56 -0.23 -7.06
C ALA A 15 -8.81 0.63 -8.31
N PRO A 16 -9.96 0.49 -8.99
CA PRO A 16 -10.39 1.48 -9.95
C PRO A 16 -10.85 2.75 -9.21
N VAL A 17 -10.78 3.88 -9.93
CA VAL A 17 -11.16 5.20 -9.43
C VAL A 17 -12.57 5.57 -9.86
N TYR A 18 -13.42 5.92 -8.89
CA TYR A 18 -14.75 6.46 -9.08
C TYR A 18 -14.91 7.77 -8.30
N TYR A 19 -15.29 8.85 -8.99
CA TYR A 19 -15.52 10.17 -8.36
C TYR A 19 -14.35 10.65 -7.48
N SER A 20 -13.11 10.49 -7.95
CA SER A 20 -11.89 10.82 -7.19
C SER A 20 -11.68 10.03 -5.89
N GLY A 21 -12.35 8.88 -5.76
CA GLY A 21 -12.10 7.91 -4.70
C GLY A 21 -11.86 6.50 -5.24
N PRO A 22 -11.23 5.62 -4.45
CA PRO A 22 -11.15 4.20 -4.77
C PRO A 22 -12.55 3.57 -4.75
N ALA A 23 -12.71 2.44 -5.43
CA ALA A 23 -13.96 1.67 -5.38
C ALA A 23 -14.45 1.42 -3.93
N GLY A 24 -15.73 1.64 -3.68
CA GLY A 24 -16.30 1.55 -2.32
C GLY A 24 -16.14 0.16 -1.68
N GLN A 25 -16.11 -0.91 -2.48
CA GLN A 25 -15.88 -2.26 -1.99
C GLN A 25 -14.51 -2.41 -1.34
N ILE A 26 -13.45 -1.85 -1.97
CA ILE A 26 -12.11 -1.98 -1.41
C ILE A 26 -11.97 -1.16 -0.13
N THR A 27 -12.60 0.03 -0.07
CA THR A 27 -12.53 0.85 1.15
C THR A 27 -13.28 0.19 2.28
N ALA A 28 -14.49 -0.34 2.05
CA ALA A 28 -15.26 -1.04 3.08
C ALA A 28 -14.52 -2.28 3.61
N TRP A 29 -13.85 -3.02 2.72
CA TRP A 29 -13.04 -4.17 3.11
C TRP A 29 -11.79 -3.75 3.88
N MET A 30 -11.04 -2.75 3.39
CA MET A 30 -9.81 -2.26 4.03
C MET A 30 -10.10 -1.63 5.40
N ASP A 31 -11.20 -0.89 5.53
CA ASP A 31 -11.65 -0.34 6.82
C ASP A 31 -11.74 -1.43 7.88
N ARG A 32 -12.38 -2.56 7.57
CA ARG A 32 -12.47 -3.70 8.49
C ARG A 32 -11.16 -4.46 8.62
N PHE A 33 -10.46 -4.70 7.52
CA PHE A 33 -9.23 -5.46 7.51
C PHE A 33 -8.14 -4.80 8.37
N PHE A 34 -7.94 -3.49 8.23
CA PHE A 34 -6.94 -2.78 9.03
C PHE A 34 -7.41 -2.53 10.47
N TYR A 35 -8.67 -2.14 10.67
CA TYR A 35 -9.17 -1.84 12.01
C TYR A 35 -9.16 -3.07 12.93
N SER A 36 -9.64 -4.22 12.44
CA SER A 36 -9.75 -5.44 13.26
C SER A 36 -8.42 -6.18 13.46
N ASN A 37 -7.37 -5.83 12.70
CA ASN A 37 -6.07 -6.51 12.76
C ASN A 37 -4.92 -5.55 13.13
N GLY A 38 -5.23 -4.42 13.76
CA GLY A 38 -4.23 -3.42 14.14
C GLY A 38 -3.05 -4.01 14.93
N GLY A 39 -1.85 -3.50 14.65
CA GLY A 39 -0.60 -3.96 15.27
C GLY A 39 0.07 -5.17 14.58
N ARG A 40 -0.64 -5.90 13.72
CA ARG A 40 -0.07 -7.05 12.96
C ARG A 40 0.58 -6.66 11.63
N PHE A 41 0.55 -5.38 11.29
CA PHE A 41 1.03 -4.85 10.01
C PHE A 41 2.38 -4.14 10.12
N ASP A 42 2.87 -3.93 11.32
CA ASP A 42 4.10 -3.15 11.59
C ASP A 42 5.29 -3.73 10.81
N GLY A 43 6.03 -2.86 10.13
CA GLY A 43 7.20 -3.23 9.32
C GLY A 43 6.90 -4.02 8.04
N LYS A 44 5.64 -4.42 7.78
CA LYS A 44 5.28 -5.08 6.51
C LYS A 44 5.26 -4.07 5.37
N VAL A 45 5.57 -4.53 4.16
CA VAL A 45 5.54 -3.67 2.96
C VAL A 45 4.11 -3.54 2.45
N ALA A 46 3.66 -2.33 2.09
CA ALA A 46 2.35 -2.15 1.45
C ALA A 46 2.38 -1.13 0.32
N ALA A 47 1.69 -1.45 -0.78
CA ALA A 47 1.54 -0.55 -1.90
C ALA A 47 0.10 -0.50 -2.42
N SER A 48 -0.36 0.72 -2.76
CA SER A 48 -1.58 0.93 -3.53
C SER A 48 -1.26 0.97 -5.02
N VAL A 49 -2.15 0.43 -5.84
CA VAL A 49 -2.20 0.64 -7.30
C VAL A 49 -3.59 1.14 -7.66
N VAL A 50 -3.67 2.27 -8.36
CA VAL A 50 -4.96 2.83 -8.78
C VAL A 50 -5.04 2.95 -10.30
N ASN A 51 -6.25 2.85 -10.84
CA ASN A 51 -6.49 3.01 -12.27
C ASN A 51 -7.65 3.97 -12.50
N ALA A 52 -7.47 4.94 -13.40
CA ALA A 52 -8.52 5.85 -13.82
C ALA A 52 -8.52 6.01 -15.33
N ARG A 53 -9.71 6.15 -15.93
CA ARG A 53 -9.79 6.55 -17.34
C ARG A 53 -9.13 7.91 -17.64
N ARG A 54 -9.25 8.88 -16.73
CA ARG A 54 -8.78 10.26 -16.97
C ARG A 54 -8.23 10.99 -15.74
N GLY A 55 -8.83 10.84 -14.57
CA GLY A 55 -8.44 11.63 -13.39
C GLY A 55 -9.02 11.08 -12.08
N GLY A 56 -8.61 11.67 -10.97
CA GLY A 56 -8.95 11.21 -9.62
C GLY A 56 -7.97 10.20 -9.01
N ASN A 57 -6.88 9.88 -9.73
CA ASN A 57 -5.84 8.97 -9.28
C ASN A 57 -5.15 9.47 -7.99
N SER A 58 -4.72 10.74 -7.93
CA SER A 58 -4.00 11.26 -6.75
C SER A 58 -4.81 11.15 -5.46
N ALA A 59 -6.05 11.65 -5.45
CA ALA A 59 -6.92 11.57 -4.27
C ALA A 59 -7.24 10.12 -3.85
N SER A 60 -7.44 9.23 -4.82
CA SER A 60 -7.68 7.81 -4.55
C SER A 60 -6.44 7.12 -3.98
N PHE A 61 -5.28 7.37 -4.58
CA PHE A 61 -3.99 6.86 -4.12
C PHE A 61 -3.69 7.34 -2.70
N GLU A 62 -3.85 8.63 -2.42
CA GLU A 62 -3.65 9.23 -1.10
C GLU A 62 -4.55 8.58 -0.05
N ARG A 63 -5.86 8.42 -0.34
CA ARG A 63 -6.80 7.76 0.58
C ARG A 63 -6.35 6.35 0.94
N LEU A 64 -5.95 5.54 -0.05
CA LEU A 64 -5.51 4.17 0.22
C LEU A 64 -4.20 4.11 1.01
N ASN A 65 -3.27 5.05 0.79
CA ASN A 65 -2.01 5.06 1.54
C ASN A 65 -2.20 5.43 3.02
N GLN A 66 -3.28 6.10 3.41
CA GLN A 66 -3.56 6.41 4.82
C GLN A 66 -3.60 5.14 5.69
N TYR A 67 -4.16 4.04 5.18
CA TYR A 67 -4.21 2.78 5.93
C TYR A 67 -2.81 2.29 6.30
N TYR A 68 -1.84 2.41 5.41
CA TYR A 68 -0.48 1.89 5.60
C TYR A 68 0.31 2.77 6.58
N LEU A 69 0.20 4.08 6.42
CA LEU A 69 0.86 5.05 7.29
C LEU A 69 0.33 4.95 8.73
N MET A 70 -0.98 4.78 8.91
CA MET A 70 -1.58 4.56 10.24
C MET A 70 -1.17 3.23 10.88
N ASN A 71 -0.74 2.25 10.09
CA ASN A 71 -0.39 0.90 10.54
C ASN A 71 1.13 0.64 10.60
N CYS A 72 1.96 1.69 10.53
CA CYS A 72 3.43 1.58 10.58
C CYS A 72 4.02 0.66 9.50
N MET A 73 3.41 0.65 8.31
CA MET A 73 3.88 -0.15 7.19
C MET A 73 4.94 0.61 6.37
N ILE A 74 5.79 -0.14 5.67
CA ILE A 74 6.78 0.41 4.74
C ILE A 74 6.09 0.64 3.38
N VAL A 75 6.02 1.89 2.94
CA VAL A 75 5.38 2.26 1.66
C VAL A 75 6.47 2.46 0.59
N PRO A 76 6.62 1.55 -0.38
CA PRO A 76 7.61 1.67 -1.44
C PRO A 76 7.16 2.70 -2.48
N GLY A 77 8.11 3.54 -2.89
CA GLY A 77 7.94 4.37 -4.08
C GLY A 77 8.13 3.58 -5.38
N SER A 78 7.76 4.22 -6.48
CA SER A 78 8.16 3.85 -7.83
C SER A 78 8.77 5.06 -8.54
N GLN A 79 9.06 4.94 -9.82
CA GLN A 79 9.52 6.05 -10.67
C GLN A 79 8.45 7.15 -10.88
N TYR A 80 7.20 6.86 -10.52
CA TYR A 80 6.10 7.81 -10.39
C TYR A 80 5.11 7.29 -9.33
N TRP A 81 4.04 8.04 -9.04
CA TRP A 81 2.94 7.51 -8.24
C TRP A 81 2.32 6.28 -8.90
N ASN A 82 1.90 5.30 -8.09
CA ASN A 82 1.45 3.98 -8.55
C ASN A 82 0.04 4.03 -9.18
N MET A 83 -0.06 4.75 -10.28
CA MET A 83 -1.30 4.96 -11.01
C MET A 83 -1.15 4.54 -12.46
N THR A 84 -2.27 4.13 -13.04
CA THR A 84 -2.38 3.76 -14.46
C THR A 84 -3.62 4.40 -15.06
N HIS A 85 -3.68 4.42 -16.40
CA HIS A 85 -4.83 4.90 -17.15
C HIS A 85 -5.42 3.84 -18.07
N GLY A 86 -6.72 3.95 -18.32
CA GLY A 86 -7.47 3.08 -19.24
C GLY A 86 -8.90 2.85 -18.75
N ASN A 87 -9.85 2.78 -19.67
CA ASN A 87 -11.25 2.44 -19.37
C ASN A 87 -11.50 0.92 -19.41
N ARG A 88 -10.65 0.20 -20.14
CA ARG A 88 -10.72 -1.24 -20.36
C ARG A 88 -9.31 -1.84 -20.29
N PRO A 89 -9.17 -3.17 -20.04
CA PRO A 89 -7.86 -3.81 -19.93
C PRO A 89 -6.95 -3.54 -21.12
N GLU A 90 -7.50 -3.56 -22.34
CA GLU A 90 -6.72 -3.37 -23.57
C GLU A 90 -6.17 -1.93 -23.72
N GLU A 91 -6.84 -0.94 -23.09
CA GLU A 91 -6.36 0.44 -23.04
C GLU A 91 -5.28 0.60 -21.96
N SER A 92 -5.41 -0.10 -20.83
CA SER A 92 -4.38 -0.09 -19.78
C SER A 92 -3.07 -0.73 -20.21
N GLU A 93 -3.10 -1.67 -21.16
CA GLU A 93 -1.89 -2.18 -21.79
C GLU A 93 -1.15 -1.15 -22.66
N GLN A 94 -1.83 -0.08 -23.07
CA GLN A 94 -1.26 1.01 -23.88
C GLN A 94 -0.67 2.13 -23.01
N ASP A 95 -0.94 2.15 -21.71
CA ASP A 95 -0.31 3.08 -20.77
C ASP A 95 1.13 2.62 -20.44
N LEU A 96 2.05 2.85 -21.39
CA LEU A 96 3.43 2.37 -21.30
C LEU A 96 4.17 2.91 -20.06
N GLU A 97 3.91 4.16 -19.67
CA GLU A 97 4.48 4.79 -18.48
C GLU A 97 3.88 4.21 -17.20
N GLY A 98 2.56 4.03 -17.15
CA GLY A 98 1.88 3.35 -16.04
C GLY A 98 2.41 1.93 -15.84
N LEU A 99 2.56 1.16 -16.92
CA LEU A 99 3.14 -0.18 -16.87
C LEU A 99 4.61 -0.18 -16.44
N GLN A 100 5.40 0.82 -16.87
CA GLN A 100 6.79 0.98 -16.41
C GLN A 100 6.82 1.25 -14.90
N THR A 101 5.92 2.12 -14.43
CA THR A 101 5.73 2.41 -13.00
C THR A 101 5.36 1.14 -12.23
N MET A 102 4.50 0.27 -12.76
CA MET A 102 4.16 -1.01 -12.09
C MET A 102 5.35 -1.97 -12.02
N ARG A 103 6.11 -2.09 -13.11
CA ARG A 103 7.33 -2.93 -13.12
C ARG A 103 8.37 -2.42 -12.12
N THR A 104 8.57 -1.12 -12.05
CA THR A 104 9.51 -0.50 -11.11
C THR A 104 9.04 -0.66 -9.67
N LEU A 105 7.74 -0.49 -9.40
CA LEU A 105 7.15 -0.74 -8.08
C LEU A 105 7.41 -2.19 -7.62
N GLY A 106 7.15 -3.17 -8.48
CA GLY A 106 7.38 -4.59 -8.17
C GLY A 106 8.85 -4.90 -7.87
N ARG A 107 9.78 -4.32 -8.63
CA ARG A 107 11.22 -4.44 -8.37
C ARG A 107 11.62 -3.83 -7.03
N ASN A 108 11.07 -2.65 -6.71
CA ASN A 108 11.35 -1.96 -5.44
C ASN A 108 10.80 -2.74 -4.24
N ILE A 109 9.58 -3.27 -4.33
CA ILE A 109 9.01 -4.16 -3.31
C ILE A 109 9.92 -5.37 -3.09
N ALA A 110 10.29 -6.06 -4.18
CA ALA A 110 11.14 -7.24 -4.08
C ALA A 110 12.53 -6.92 -3.50
N TRP A 111 13.11 -5.77 -3.84
CA TRP A 111 14.39 -5.32 -3.29
C TRP A 111 14.27 -5.02 -1.78
N ILE A 112 13.25 -4.28 -1.34
CA ILE A 112 13.02 -3.98 0.07
C ILE A 112 12.85 -5.26 0.89
N LEU A 113 12.02 -6.20 0.43
CA LEU A 113 11.82 -7.48 1.12
C LEU A 113 13.13 -8.26 1.29
N LYS A 114 13.97 -8.28 0.24
CA LYS A 114 15.31 -8.89 0.32
C LYS A 114 16.22 -8.16 1.30
N CYS A 115 16.17 -6.83 1.34
CA CYS A 115 16.95 -6.03 2.30
C CYS A 115 16.51 -6.26 3.74
N ILE A 116 15.20 -6.37 4.00
CA ILE A 116 14.65 -6.69 5.32
C ILE A 116 15.16 -8.07 5.76
N GLU A 117 15.09 -9.07 4.88
CA GLU A 117 15.57 -10.41 5.18
C GLU A 117 17.10 -10.46 5.42
N ALA A 118 17.87 -9.73 4.62
CA ALA A 118 19.31 -9.58 4.84
C ALA A 118 19.62 -8.88 6.18
N GLY A 119 18.85 -7.85 6.54
CA GLY A 119 18.94 -7.15 7.82
C GLY A 119 18.68 -8.07 9.01
N LYS A 120 17.60 -8.87 8.95
CA LYS A 120 17.29 -9.89 9.97
C LYS A 120 18.46 -10.85 10.17
N LYS A 121 19.05 -11.37 9.08
CA LYS A 121 20.22 -12.27 9.12
C LYS A 121 21.46 -11.60 9.71
N ALA A 122 21.60 -10.29 9.54
CA ALA A 122 22.67 -9.49 10.13
C ALA A 122 22.39 -9.06 11.58
N GLY A 123 21.27 -9.47 12.19
CA GLY A 123 20.89 -9.06 13.54
C GLY A 123 20.26 -7.67 13.64
N ILE A 124 19.84 -7.09 12.51
CA ILE A 124 19.08 -5.83 12.48
C ILE A 124 17.60 -6.17 12.66
N GLU A 125 17.10 -5.95 13.86
CA GLU A 125 15.70 -6.17 14.21
C GLU A 125 14.81 -4.99 13.81
N HIS A 126 13.51 -5.25 13.63
CA HIS A 126 12.53 -4.19 13.46
C HIS A 126 12.45 -3.33 14.73
N PRO A 127 12.43 -1.99 14.63
CA PRO A 127 12.33 -1.13 15.80
C PRO A 127 11.11 -1.46 16.67
N GLN A 128 11.30 -1.49 17.98
CA GLN A 128 10.21 -1.60 18.95
C GLN A 128 9.39 -0.30 18.93
N ARG A 129 8.06 -0.40 18.86
CA ARG A 129 7.20 0.78 18.94
C ARG A 129 7.22 1.37 20.34
N GLU A 130 7.24 2.71 20.40
CA GLU A 130 6.99 3.42 21.66
C GLU A 130 5.55 3.10 22.16
N PRO A 131 5.35 2.95 23.49
CA PRO A 131 4.02 2.89 24.07
C PRO A 131 3.14 4.06 23.62
N VAL A 132 1.93 3.73 23.15
CA VAL A 132 0.98 4.74 22.64
C VAL A 132 0.53 5.67 23.76
N LYS A 133 0.74 6.98 23.58
CA LYS A 133 0.18 8.05 24.42
C LYS A 133 -1.02 8.66 23.71
N ARG A 134 -2.23 8.43 24.22
CA ARG A 134 -3.46 8.99 23.62
C ARG A 134 -3.84 10.29 24.33
N THR A 135 -4.03 11.33 23.56
CA THR A 135 -4.47 12.65 24.00
C THR A 135 -5.65 13.08 23.11
N ASN A 136 -6.62 13.81 23.65
CA ASN A 136 -7.82 14.21 22.91
C ASN A 136 -7.71 15.68 22.52
N PHE A 137 -6.98 15.95 21.43
CA PHE A 137 -6.63 17.29 20.90
C PHE A 137 -5.80 18.19 21.85
N ILE A 138 -5.50 17.69 23.05
CA ILE A 138 -4.80 18.33 24.18
C ILE A 138 -4.41 17.25 25.20
N ARG A 139 -3.46 17.59 26.07
CA ARG A 139 -2.65 16.73 26.96
C ARG A 139 -3.42 15.67 27.73
#